data_AF-A0A6P1ER13-F1
#
_entry.id   AF-A0A6P1ER13-F1
#
_cell.length_a   1.000
_cell.length_b   1.000
_cell.length_c   1.000
_cell.angle_alpha   90.00
_cell.angle_beta   90.00
_cell.angle_gamma   90.00
#
_symmetry.space_group_name_H-M   'P 1'
#
loop_
_entity.id
_entity.type
_entity.pdbx_description
1 polymer ?
#
loop_
_entity_poly.entity_id
_entity_poly.type
_entity_poly.pdbx_seq_one_letter_code
_entity_poly.pdbx_strand_id
1 'polypeptide(L)'
;MEDLNLNKEEKLKHELRTTLEKVYPGLDFVINGLQLEPDSFHHGDAIFYLAIDTHLSERVDVINLTNMPIKQSTVKQLKKDQQKHGYKELTTMVADVLEKHYENETNI
;
A
#
# COMPACT_ATOMS: atom_id res chain seq x y z
N MET A 1 3.67 31.60 -16.35
CA MET A 1 2.30 31.05 -16.34
C MET A 1 2.27 29.54 -16.08
N GLU A 2 3.41 28.83 -16.15
CA GLU A 2 3.51 27.38 -15.86
C GLU A 2 3.35 27.02 -14.38
N ASP A 3 3.85 27.83 -13.43
CA ASP A 3 3.87 27.49 -12.01
C ASP A 3 2.48 27.33 -11.36
N LEU A 4 1.45 27.99 -11.91
CA LEU A 4 0.07 27.94 -11.39
C LEU A 4 -0.65 26.64 -11.78
N ASN A 5 -0.23 25.96 -12.86
CA ASN A 5 -0.86 24.72 -13.31
C ASN A 5 -0.27 23.48 -12.62
N LEU A 6 1.04 23.46 -12.37
CA LEU A 6 1.70 22.38 -11.63
C LEU A 6 1.07 22.16 -10.24
N ASN A 7 0.77 23.24 -9.51
CA ASN A 7 0.15 23.14 -8.19
C ASN A 7 -1.27 22.54 -8.24
N LYS A 8 -2.04 22.80 -9.31
CA LYS A 8 -3.40 22.25 -9.46
C LYS A 8 -3.39 20.77 -9.83
N GLU A 9 -2.50 20.37 -10.74
CA GLU A 9 -2.37 18.98 -11.12
C GLU A 9 -1.87 18.13 -9.94
N GLU A 10 -0.85 18.58 -9.21
CA GLU A 10 -0.33 17.87 -8.04
C GLU A 10 -1.37 17.77 -6.92
N LYS A 11 -2.17 18.83 -6.71
CA LYS A 11 -3.30 18.78 -5.79
C LYS A 11 -4.35 17.75 -6.22
N LEU A 12 -4.67 17.68 -7.51
CA LEU A 12 -5.64 16.70 -8.04
C LEU A 12 -5.11 15.27 -7.91
N LYS A 13 -3.83 15.03 -8.21
CA LYS A 13 -3.15 13.74 -7.98
C LYS A 13 -3.24 13.34 -6.51
N HIS A 14 -2.97 14.26 -5.59
CA HIS A 14 -3.06 13.99 -4.15
C HIS A 14 -4.47 13.63 -3.68
N GLU A 15 -5.49 14.36 -4.13
CA GLU A 15 -6.89 14.08 -3.76
C GLU A 15 -7.38 12.74 -4.36
N LEU A 16 -7.02 12.44 -5.61
CA LEU A 16 -7.32 11.14 -6.25
C LEU A 16 -6.63 10.00 -5.51
N ARG A 17 -5.35 10.13 -5.20
CA ARG A 17 -4.59 9.15 -4.41
C ARG A 17 -5.27 8.88 -3.07
N THR A 18 -5.59 9.94 -2.33
CA THR A 18 -6.26 9.83 -1.01
C THR A 18 -7.60 9.11 -1.13
N THR A 19 -8.33 9.33 -2.22
CA THR A 19 -9.63 8.68 -2.47
C THR A 19 -9.44 7.20 -2.79
N LEU A 20 -8.46 6.85 -3.62
CA LEU A 20 -8.13 5.46 -3.94
C LEU A 20 -7.66 4.69 -2.71
N GLU A 21 -6.79 5.27 -1.88
CA GLU A 21 -6.33 4.65 -0.63
C GLU A 21 -7.47 4.43 0.38
N LYS A 22 -8.51 5.28 0.38
CA LYS A 22 -9.72 5.06 1.20
C LYS A 22 -10.58 3.89 0.71
N VAL A 23 -10.65 3.69 -0.61
CA VAL A 23 -11.42 2.59 -1.21
C VAL A 23 -10.65 1.27 -1.11
N TYR A 24 -9.32 1.32 -1.19
CA TYR A 24 -8.43 0.16 -1.16
C TYR A 24 -7.39 0.31 -0.02
N PRO A 25 -7.78 0.06 1.23
CA PRO A 25 -6.98 0.40 2.41
C PRO A 25 -5.65 -0.36 2.58
N GLY A 26 -5.40 -1.42 1.80
CA GLY A 26 -4.16 -2.20 1.80
C GLY A 26 -3.19 -1.86 0.67
N LEU A 27 -3.54 -0.89 -0.19
CA LEU A 27 -2.77 -0.55 -1.38
C LEU A 27 -2.29 0.88 -1.31
N ASP A 28 -1.01 1.08 -1.61
CA ASP A 28 -0.43 2.39 -1.86
C ASP A 28 -0.50 2.70 -3.35
N PHE A 29 -0.83 3.96 -3.67
CA PHE A 29 -0.97 4.43 -5.04
C PHE A 29 0.04 5.56 -5.31
N VAL A 30 0.80 5.43 -6.40
CA VAL A 30 1.62 6.52 -6.94
C VAL A 30 1.05 6.92 -8.28
N ILE A 31 0.48 8.13 -8.35
CA ILE A 31 -0.09 8.70 -9.58
C ILE A 31 0.99 9.53 -10.27
N ASN A 32 1.53 9.04 -11.37
CA ASN A 32 2.61 9.71 -12.11
C ASN A 32 2.05 10.82 -13.03
N GLY A 33 0.88 10.57 -13.62
CA GLY A 33 0.27 11.46 -14.60
C GLY A 33 -1.24 11.30 -14.66
N LEU A 34 -1.89 12.36 -15.12
CA LEU A 34 -3.32 12.41 -15.39
C LEU A 34 -3.50 12.82 -16.85
N GLN A 35 -4.23 12.02 -17.63
CA GLN A 35 -4.51 12.32 -19.03
C GLN A 35 -6.03 12.37 -19.24
N LEU A 36 -6.50 13.50 -19.75
CA LEU A 36 -7.88 13.65 -20.18
C LEU A 36 -7.96 13.39 -21.67
N GLU A 37 -8.69 12.36 -22.05
CA GLU A 37 -8.94 12.03 -23.44
C GLU A 37 -10.38 12.45 -23.81
N PRO A 38 -10.57 13.28 -24.84
CA PRO A 38 -11.91 13.62 -25.30
C PRO A 38 -12.54 12.39 -25.94
N ASP A 39 -13.74 12.05 -25.49
CA ASP A 39 -14.52 10.94 -26.04
C ASP A 39 -15.46 11.45 -27.13
N SER A 40 -16.37 12.34 -26.76
CA SER A 40 -17.36 12.87 -27.68
C SER A 40 -17.92 14.23 -27.25
N PHE A 41 -18.47 14.96 -28.23
CA PHE A 41 -19.18 16.21 -28.02
C PHE A 41 -20.61 16.07 -28.53
N HIS A 42 -21.58 16.18 -27.63
CA HIS A 42 -23.00 16.07 -27.97
C HIS A 42 -23.79 17.17 -27.28
N HIS A 43 -24.63 17.88 -28.03
CA HIS A 43 -25.59 18.88 -27.52
C HIS A 43 -25.04 19.92 -26.53
N GLY A 44 -23.79 20.36 -26.70
CA GLY A 44 -23.16 21.37 -25.85
C GLY A 44 -22.37 20.80 -24.66
N ASP A 45 -22.42 19.49 -24.46
CA ASP A 45 -21.65 18.78 -23.45
C ASP A 45 -20.38 18.17 -24.05
N ALA A 46 -19.29 18.24 -23.30
CA ALA A 46 -18.00 17.65 -23.61
C ALA A 46 -17.75 16.46 -22.67
N ILE A 47 -17.61 15.26 -23.22
CA ILE A 47 -17.31 14.05 -22.45
C ILE A 47 -15.82 13.78 -22.54
N PHE A 48 -15.18 13.59 -21.37
CA PHE A 48 -13.77 13.23 -21.26
C PHE A 48 -13.61 11.95 -20.44
N TYR A 49 -12.71 11.08 -20.86
CA TYR A 49 -12.20 9.99 -20.02
C TYR A 49 -10.94 10.44 -19.30
N LEU A 50 -10.88 10.18 -18.00
CA LEU A 50 -9.67 10.37 -17.21
C LEU A 50 -8.90 9.03 -17.16
N ALA A 51 -7.78 8.98 -17.87
CA ALA A 51 -6.79 7.93 -17.69
C ALA A 51 -5.80 8.34 -16.58
N ILE A 52 -5.56 7.43 -15.64
CA ILE A 52 -4.64 7.64 -14.52
C ILE A 52 -3.48 6.68 -14.71
N ASP A 53 -2.29 7.22 -14.96
CA ASP A 53 -1.06 6.43 -14.91
C ASP A 53 -0.68 6.21 -13.45
N THR A 54 -0.89 5.00 -12.95
CA THR A 54 -0.74 4.65 -11.55
C THR A 54 0.12 3.40 -11.36
N HIS A 55 1.03 3.47 -10.40
CA HIS A 55 1.74 2.31 -9.88
C HIS A 55 1.07 1.84 -8.57
N LEU A 56 0.73 0.56 -8.53
CA LEU A 56 0.12 -0.09 -7.37
C LEU A 56 1.20 -0.87 -6.60
N SER A 57 1.28 -0.66 -5.30
CA SER A 57 2.06 -1.51 -4.41
C SER A 57 1.25 -1.89 -3.19
N GLU A 58 1.49 -3.08 -2.68
CA GLU A 58 1.01 -3.45 -1.35
C GLU A 58 1.66 -2.54 -0.32
N ARG A 59 0.84 -2.04 0.61
CA ARG A 59 1.33 -1.18 1.68
C ARG A 59 2.10 -2.01 2.69
N VAL A 60 3.41 -1.82 2.74
CA VAL A 60 4.30 -2.52 3.68
C VAL A 60 4.77 -1.54 4.75
N ASP A 61 4.21 -1.66 5.94
CA ASP A 61 4.70 -0.92 7.11
C ASP A 61 5.90 -1.66 7.74
N VAL A 62 7.02 -0.96 7.93
CA VAL A 62 8.21 -1.54 8.56
C VAL A 62 8.14 -1.35 10.07
N ILE A 63 7.87 -2.44 10.80
CA ILE A 63 7.89 -2.45 12.27
C ILE A 63 9.28 -2.87 12.77
N ASN A 64 9.96 -2.00 13.51
CA ASN A 64 11.25 -2.31 14.11
C ASN A 64 11.11 -3.13 15.40
N LEU A 65 11.36 -4.44 15.31
CA LEU A 65 11.22 -5.40 16.42
C LEU A 65 12.38 -5.40 17.43
N THR A 66 13.43 -4.60 17.21
CA THR A 66 14.72 -4.73 17.92
C THR A 66 14.64 -4.46 19.44
N ASN A 67 13.57 -3.81 19.92
CA ASN A 67 13.39 -3.43 21.32
C ASN A 67 12.07 -3.93 21.96
N MET A 68 11.42 -4.95 21.39
CA MET A 68 10.19 -5.50 21.96
C MET A 68 10.52 -6.41 23.17
N PRO A 69 10.04 -6.11 24.40
CA PRO A 69 10.29 -6.97 25.55
C PRO A 69 9.45 -8.25 25.45
N ILE A 70 10.09 -9.38 25.17
CA ILE A 70 9.44 -10.70 25.07
C ILE A 70 10.06 -11.65 26.09
N LYS A 71 9.24 -12.57 26.65
CA LYS A 71 9.73 -13.61 27.56
C LYS A 71 10.81 -14.46 26.88
N GLN A 72 11.89 -14.74 27.61
CA GLN A 72 12.99 -15.60 27.14
C GLN A 72 12.52 -17.00 26.68
N SER A 73 11.48 -17.55 27.32
CA SER A 73 10.87 -18.82 26.90
C SER A 73 10.31 -18.77 25.48
N THR A 74 9.66 -17.66 25.13
CA THR A 74 9.09 -17.42 23.80
C THR A 74 10.21 -17.26 22.77
N VAL A 75 11.27 -16.52 23.09
CA VAL A 75 12.45 -16.39 22.21
C VAL A 75 13.09 -17.75 21.92
N LYS A 76 13.14 -18.64 22.92
CA LYS A 76 13.66 -20.02 22.72
C LYS A 76 12.78 -20.84 21.78
N GLN A 77 11.45 -20.73 21.88
CA GLN A 77 10.53 -21.41 20.96
C GLN A 77 10.67 -20.85 19.55
N LEU A 78 10.64 -19.53 19.40
CA LEU A 78 10.82 -18.86 18.12
C LEU A 78 12.11 -19.29 17.42
N LYS A 79 13.24 -19.41 18.12
CA LYS A 79 14.49 -19.90 17.53
C LYS A 79 14.43 -21.37 17.09
N LYS A 80 13.70 -22.22 17.82
CA LYS A 80 13.51 -23.62 17.42
C LYS A 80 12.65 -23.72 16.16
N ASP A 81 11.58 -22.93 16.11
CA ASP A 81 10.68 -22.88 14.97
C ASP A 81 11.40 -22.29 13.75
N GLN A 82 12.22 -21.26 13.95
CA GLN A 82 13.08 -20.68 12.90
C GLN A 82 13.94 -21.75 12.23
N GLN A 83 14.63 -22.57 13.03
CA GLN A 83 15.47 -23.66 12.52
C GLN A 83 14.65 -24.75 11.83
N LYS A 84 13.51 -25.13 12.42
CA LYS A 84 12.62 -26.15 11.89
C LYS A 84 12.05 -25.78 10.52
N HIS A 85 11.72 -24.50 10.34
CA HIS A 85 11.07 -23.99 9.12
C HIS A 85 12.07 -23.36 8.12
N GLY A 86 13.37 -23.38 8.41
CA GLY A 86 14.42 -22.96 7.47
C GLY A 86 14.58 -21.45 7.30
N TYR A 87 14.07 -20.64 8.23
CA TYR A 87 14.17 -19.18 8.15
C TYR A 87 15.60 -18.69 8.45
N LYS A 88 16.16 -17.87 7.56
CA LYS A 88 17.50 -17.27 7.75
C LYS A 88 17.51 -16.23 8.88
N GLU A 89 16.49 -15.39 8.94
CA GLU A 89 16.35 -14.35 9.95
C GLU A 89 15.10 -14.57 10.80
N LEU A 90 15.23 -14.32 12.10
CA LEU A 90 14.13 -14.45 13.04
C LEU A 90 13.03 -13.40 12.78
N THR A 91 13.42 -12.21 12.32
CA THR A 91 12.52 -11.11 11.93
C THR A 91 11.58 -11.52 10.80
N THR A 92 12.08 -12.19 9.76
CA THR A 92 11.27 -12.72 8.66
C THR A 92 10.24 -13.73 9.17
N MET A 93 10.66 -14.67 10.02
CA MET A 93 9.73 -15.64 10.59
C MET A 93 8.63 -14.97 11.43
N VAL A 94 8.99 -13.97 12.24
CA VAL A 94 8.02 -13.25 13.06
C VAL A 94 7.02 -12.48 12.19
N ALA A 95 7.47 -11.85 11.10
CA ALA A 95 6.59 -11.18 10.14
C ALA A 95 5.59 -12.16 9.52
N ASP A 96 6.07 -13.27 8.94
CA ASP A 96 5.23 -14.33 8.35
C ASP A 96 4.18 -14.89 9.33
N VAL A 97 4.57 -15.09 10.59
CA VAL A 97 3.66 -15.63 11.62
C VAL A 97 2.57 -14.61 11.97
N LEU A 98 2.91 -13.32 12.03
CA LEU A 98 1.95 -12.25 12.29
C LEU A 98 0.99 -12.07 11.11
N GLU A 99 1.48 -12.04 9.87
CA GLU A 99 0.64 -11.96 8.66
C GLU A 99 -0.37 -13.11 8.62
N LYS A 100 0.11 -14.35 8.74
CA LYS A 100 -0.77 -15.54 8.77
C LYS A 100 -1.76 -15.52 9.92
N HIS A 101 -1.40 -14.98 11.08
CA HIS A 101 -2.32 -14.87 12.21
C HIS A 101 -3.50 -13.98 11.86
N TYR A 102 -3.25 -12.80 11.28
CA TYR A 102 -4.31 -11.83 10.93
C TYR A 102 -5.09 -12.22 9.66
N GLU A 103 -4.48 -12.89 8.68
CA GLU A 103 -5.19 -13.47 7.53
C GLU A 103 -6.20 -14.54 7.96
N ASN A 104 -5.88 -15.32 8.99
CA ASN A 104 -6.80 -16.33 9.50
C ASN A 104 -7.93 -15.70 10.33
N GLU A 105 -7.68 -14.61 11.04
CA GLU A 105 -8.72 -13.90 11.81
C GLU A 105 -9.72 -13.15 10.91
N THR A 106 -9.31 -12.72 9.71
CA THR A 106 -10.19 -12.07 8.73
C THR A 106 -11.09 -13.03 7.94
N ASN A 107 -10.85 -14.34 8.05
CA ASN A 107 -11.61 -15.40 7.38
C ASN A 107 -12.62 -16.12 8.30
N ILE A 108 -12.95 -15.55 9.47
CA ILE A 108 -13.94 -16.07 10.44
C ILE A 108 -15.18 -15.19 10.50
#